data_AF-A0A1V5BGH9-F1
#
_entry.id   AF-A0A1V5BGH9-F1
#
_cell.length_a   1.000
_cell.length_b   1.000
_cell.length_c   1.000
_cell.angle_alpha   90.00
_cell.angle_beta   90.00
_cell.angle_gamma   90.00
#
_symmetry.space_group_name_H-M   'P 1'
#
loop_
_entity.id
_entity.type
_entity.pdbx_description
1 polymer ?
#
loop_
_entity_poly.entity_id
_entity_poly.type
_entity_poly.pdbx_seq_one_letter_code
_entity_poly.pdbx_strand_id
1 'polypeptide(L)' 'MEEKPQLQPTGDMFRDMCIHQGYVPATCTLPGLIAWGLVNKGEDPCAGCNGDRSVCNGRPQNPELYKVI' A
#
# COMPACT_ATOMS: atom_id res chain seq x y z
N MET A 1 20.33 -20.03 -20.43
CA MET A 1 20.59 -19.02 -19.39
C MET A 1 19.32 -18.93 -18.59
N GLU A 2 19.26 -19.64 -17.47
CA GLU A 2 18.10 -19.62 -16.57
C GLU A 2 18.12 -18.31 -15.80
N GLU A 3 17.13 -17.46 -16.06
CA GLU A 3 16.96 -16.18 -15.39
C GLU A 3 16.49 -16.45 -13.96
N LYS A 4 17.44 -16.49 -13.03
CA LYS A 4 17.22 -16.67 -11.60
C LYS A 4 16.38 -15.49 -11.09
N PRO A 5 15.28 -15.68 -10.33
CA PRO A 5 14.44 -14.58 -9.88
C PRO A 5 15.28 -13.64 -9.01
N GLN A 6 15.54 -12.44 -9.51
CA GLN A 6 16.26 -11.42 -8.76
C GLN A 6 15.33 -10.97 -7.63
N LEU A 7 15.60 -11.44 -6.42
CA LEU A 7 15.03 -10.89 -5.19
C LEU A 7 15.68 -9.51 -4.99
N GLN A 8 15.05 -8.47 -5.54
CA GLN A 8 15.57 -7.10 -5.52
C GLN A 8 15.47 -6.50 -4.11
N PRO A 9 16.44 -5.67 -3.68
CA PRO A 9 16.48 -5.10 -2.34
C PRO A 9 15.19 -4.32 -2.05
N THR A 10 14.65 -4.55 -0.86
CA THR A 10 13.32 -4.20 -0.37
C THR A 10 13.08 -2.69 -0.20
N GLY A 11 13.10 -1.94 -1.32
CA GLY A 11 12.66 -0.56 -1.45
C GLY A 11 11.81 -0.45 -2.70
N ASP A 12 10.54 -0.81 -2.60
CA ASP A 12 9.58 -0.75 -3.70
C ASP A 12 9.39 0.74 -4.07
N MET A 13 9.91 1.18 -5.22
CA MET A 13 9.89 2.59 -5.65
C MET A 13 8.50 3.22 -5.51
N PHE A 14 7.46 2.45 -5.80
CA PHE A 14 6.07 2.89 -5.67
C PHE A 14 5.65 3.07 -4.22
N ARG A 15 6.17 2.25 -3.30
CA ARG A 15 5.94 2.39 -1.86
C ARG A 15 6.59 3.67 -1.35
N ASP A 16 7.84 3.91 -1.69
CA ASP A 16 8.55 5.14 -1.29
C ASP A 16 7.86 6.39 -1.85
N MET A 17 7.40 6.33 -3.10
CA MET A 17 6.58 7.39 -3.68
C MET A 17 5.25 7.57 -2.94
N CYS A 18 4.52 6.48 -2.64
CA CYS A 18 3.27 6.55 -1.89
C CYS A 18 3.46 7.12 -0.48
N ILE A 19 4.61 6.86 0.15
CA ILE A 19 4.99 7.45 1.43
C ILE A 19 5.26 8.94 1.29
N HIS A 20 6.12 9.34 0.34
CA HIS A 20 6.46 10.75 0.11
C HIS A 20 5.26 11.62 -0.26
N GLN A 21 4.31 11.07 -1.01
CA GLN A 21 3.07 11.77 -1.39
C GLN A 21 2.01 11.75 -0.27
N GLY A 22 2.24 11.03 0.83
CA GLY A 22 1.32 10.95 1.95
C GLY A 22 0.11 10.04 1.71
N TYR A 23 0.12 9.19 0.68
CA TYR A 23 -0.92 8.19 0.45
C TYR A 23 -0.92 7.10 1.52
N VAL A 24 0.27 6.69 1.98
CA VAL A 24 0.45 5.71 3.05
C VAL A 24 1.52 6.19 4.04
N PRO A 25 1.51 5.74 5.31
CA PRO A 25 2.59 6.07 6.25
C PRO A 25 3.87 5.28 5.95
N ALA A 26 5.02 5.78 6.42
CA ALA A 26 6.33 5.11 6.23
C ALA A 26 6.40 3.69 6.82
N THR A 27 5.58 3.43 7.83
CA THR A 27 5.41 2.12 8.48
C THR A 27 4.53 1.15 7.70
N CYS A 28 3.86 1.60 6.63
CA CYS A 28 2.98 0.77 5.82
C CYS A 28 3.76 -0.38 5.18
N THR A 29 3.27 -1.60 5.31
CA THR A 29 3.88 -2.81 4.74
C THR A 29 3.21 -3.25 3.44
N LEU A 30 2.23 -2.50 2.94
CA LEU A 30 1.56 -2.78 1.68
C LEU A 30 2.58 -2.71 0.52
N PRO A 31 2.60 -3.68 -0.40
CA PRO A 31 3.44 -3.60 -1.59
C PRO A 31 3.15 -2.32 -2.38
N GLY A 32 4.19 -1.67 -2.87
CA GLY A 32 4.12 -0.36 -3.53
C GLY A 32 3.26 -0.40 -4.78
N LEU A 33 3.40 -1.44 -5.61
CA LEU A 33 2.54 -1.63 -6.78
C LEU A 33 1.04 -1.71 -6.43
N ILE A 34 0.69 -2.34 -5.31
CA ILE A 34 -0.71 -2.44 -4.86
C ILE A 34 -1.19 -1.08 -4.34
N ALA A 35 -0.39 -0.43 -3.49
CA ALA A 35 -0.70 0.90 -2.98
C ALA A 35 -0.91 1.90 -4.14
N TRP A 36 -0.01 1.88 -5.12
CA TRP A 36 -0.10 2.75 -6.29
C TRP A 36 -1.28 2.41 -7.19
N GLY A 37 -1.62 1.13 -7.35
CA GLY A 37 -2.80 0.71 -8.09
C GLY A 37 -4.10 1.25 -7.49
N LEU A 38 -4.21 1.27 -6.15
CA LEU A 38 -5.36 1.83 -5.44
C LEU A 38 -5.43 3.35 -5.59
N VAL A 39 -4.30 4.04 -5.44
CA VAL A 39 -4.21 5.50 -5.66
C VAL A 39 -4.65 5.89 -7.07
N ASN A 40 -4.21 5.17 -8.11
CA ASN A 40 -4.62 5.45 -9.50
C ASN A 40 -6.10 5.22 -9.76
N LYS A 41 -6.77 4.38 -8.96
CA LYS A 41 -8.23 4.21 -9.00
C LYS A 41 -8.99 5.30 -8.24
N GLY A 42 -8.27 6.21 -7.57
CA GLY A 42 -8.86 7.21 -6.68
C GLY A 42 -9.25 6.63 -5.31
N GLU A 43 -8.77 5.44 -4.95
CA GLU A 43 -9.03 4.79 -3.68
C GLU A 43 -7.91 5.09 -2.66
N ASP A 44 -8.25 5.09 -1.38
CA ASP A 44 -7.25 5.18 -0.30
C ASP A 44 -6.68 3.78 0.00
N PRO A 45 -5.36 3.56 -0.20
CA PRO A 45 -4.74 2.27 0.09
C PRO A 45 -4.88 1.79 1.53
N CYS A 46 -5.04 2.73 2.48
CA CYS A 46 -5.20 2.41 3.90
C CYS A 46 -6.65 2.07 4.26
N ALA A 47 -7.63 2.57 3.51
CA ALA A 47 -9.05 2.41 3.81
C ALA A 47 -9.51 0.94 3.76
N GLY A 48 -8.98 0.19 2.79
CA GLY A 48 -9.27 -1.23 2.55
C GLY A 48 -8.30 -2.23 3.23
N CYS A 49 -7.31 -1.75 3.98
CA CYS A 49 -6.18 -2.59 4.39
C CYS A 49 -6.48 -3.40 5.67
N ASN A 50 -6.57 -4.73 5.62
CA ASN A 50 -6.75 -5.56 6.84
C ASN A 50 -5.50 -5.68 7.74
N GLY A 51 -4.47 -4.86 7.53
CA GLY A 51 -3.26 -4.83 8.34
C GLY A 51 -3.47 -4.21 9.73
N ASP A 52 -2.47 -4.36 10.60
CA ASP A 52 -2.46 -3.72 11.91
C ASP A 52 -2.57 -2.19 11.76
N ARG A 53 -3.54 -1.59 12.43
CA ARG A 53 -3.76 -0.13 12.34
C ARG A 53 -2.67 0.68 13.03
N SER A 54 -1.89 0.06 13.91
CA SER A 54 -0.69 0.67 14.47
C SER A 54 0.33 1.02 13.37
N VAL A 55 0.49 0.16 12.36
CA VAL A 55 1.39 0.42 11.22
C VAL A 55 0.79 1.38 10.18
N CYS A 56 -0.51 1.63 10.25
CA CYS A 56 -1.19 2.66 9.45
C CYS A 56 -1.22 4.04 10.15
N ASN A 57 -0.46 4.22 11.23
CA ASN A 57 -0.48 5.43 12.07
C ASN A 57 -1.91 5.79 12.54
N GLY A 58 -2.75 4.78 12.81
CA GLY A 58 -4.13 4.97 13.25
C GLY A 58 -5.09 5.50 12.19
N ARG A 59 -4.73 5.49 10.90
CA ARG A 59 -5.67 5.89 9.84
C ARG A 59 -6.97 5.06 9.91
N PRO A 60 -8.14 5.71 9.82
CA PRO A 60 -9.42 5.02 9.91
C PRO A 60 -9.58 4.06 8.75
N GLN A 61 -10.12 2.87 9.03
CA GLN A 61 -10.64 2.03 7.96
C GLN A 61 -11.84 2.74 7.36
N ASN A 62 -12.08 2.60 6.06
CA ASN A 62 -13.37 2.96 5.50
C ASN A 62 -14.21 1.69 5.32
N PRO A 63 -15.04 1.29 6.30
CA PRO A 63 -15.87 0.09 6.17
C PRO A 63 -16.93 0.22 5.06
N GLU A 64 -17.23 1.42 4.55
CA GLU A 64 -18.16 1.60 3.43
C GLU A 64 -17.59 1.10 2.09
N LEU A 65 -16.26 0.97 1.97
CA LEU A 65 -15.59 0.42 0.78
C LEU A 65 -15.86 -1.08 0.56
N TYR A 66 -16.42 -1.78 1.56
CA TYR A 66 -16.75 -3.21 1.50
C TYR A 66 -18.24 -3.48 1.32
N LYS A 67 -19.10 -2.45 1.26
CA LYS A 67 -20.56 -2.61 1.18
C LYS A 67 -21.11 -2.78 -0.24
N VAL A 68 -20.23 -2.88 -1.25
CA VAL A 68 -20.62 -3.08 -2.66
C VAL A 68 -20.34 -4.53 -3.11
N ILE A 69 -20.42 -5.49 -2.19
CA ILE A 69 -20.41 -6.93 -2.49
C ILE A 69 -21.67 -7.57 -1.91
#